data_AF-A0A2N9XG08-F1
#
_entry.id   AF-A0A2N9XG08-F1
#
_cell.length_a   1.000
_cell.length_b   1.000
_cell.length_c   1.000
_cell.angle_alpha   90.00
_cell.angle_beta   90.00
_cell.angle_gamma   90.00
#
_symmetry.space_group_name_H-M   'P 1'
#
loop_
_entity.id
_entity.type
_entity.pdbx_description
1 polymer ?
#
loop_
_entity_poly.entity_id
_entity_poly.type
_entity_poly.pdbx_seq_one_letter_code
_entity_poly.pdbx_strand_id
1 'polypeptide(L)'
;MTEKNAKEAFVSAAREILQKPLIVAVPDIKPYDGHLYVKLFNVREMTDFFHRCSEFENNYDDGLNGVREKALMIVDKEGSPMFYPDDREDLEFLAELPSKVLAAVQDHFFLINGDEGLKKLINAKNS
;
A
#
# COMPACT_ATOMS: atom_id res chain seq x y z
N MET A 1 11.68 -10.93 -35.76
CA MET A 1 11.59 -9.83 -34.77
C MET A 1 12.88 -9.84 -33.96
N THR A 2 13.67 -8.77 -34.03
CA THR A 2 14.84 -8.61 -33.15
C THR A 2 14.37 -8.29 -31.73
N GLU A 3 15.04 -8.79 -30.70
CA GLU A 3 14.67 -8.63 -29.28
C GLU A 3 14.39 -7.17 -28.86
N LYS A 4 15.07 -6.21 -29.51
CA LYS A 4 14.88 -4.77 -29.30
C LYS A 4 13.43 -4.32 -29.53
N ASN A 5 12.75 -4.90 -30.53
CA ASN A 5 11.38 -4.55 -30.89
C ASN A 5 10.35 -5.15 -29.90
N ALA A 6 10.64 -6.33 -29.33
CA ALA A 6 9.78 -6.97 -28.34
C ALA A 6 9.82 -6.25 -26.97
N LYS A 7 11.01 -5.82 -26.53
CA LYS A 7 11.18 -5.03 -25.31
C LYS A 7 10.43 -3.69 -25.39
N GLU A 8 10.56 -2.98 -26.51
CA GLU A 8 9.90 -1.68 -26.72
C GLU A 8 8.37 -1.82 -26.72
N ALA A 9 7.83 -2.83 -27.41
CA ALA A 9 6.40 -3.14 -27.40
C ALA A 9 5.89 -3.47 -25.99
N PHE A 10 6.63 -4.29 -25.23
CA PHE A 10 6.28 -4.61 -23.84
C PHE A 10 6.28 -3.35 -22.96
N VAL A 11 7.33 -2.52 -23.03
CA VAL A 11 7.43 -1.30 -22.21
C VAL A 11 6.30 -0.32 -22.55
N SER A 12 5.94 -0.17 -23.82
CA SER A 12 4.84 0.70 -24.23
C SER A 12 3.49 0.20 -23.69
N ALA A 13 3.19 -1.08 -23.87
CA ALA A 13 1.97 -1.70 -23.36
C ALA A 13 1.89 -1.62 -21.83
N ALA A 14 3.00 -1.88 -21.13
CA ALA A 14 3.08 -1.76 -19.68
C ALA A 14 2.85 -0.31 -19.21
N ARG A 15 3.42 0.70 -19.89
CA ARG A 15 3.22 2.11 -19.55
C ARG A 15 1.76 2.54 -19.66
N GLU A 16 1.03 2.08 -20.67
CA GLU A 16 -0.41 2.34 -20.78
C GLU A 16 -1.21 1.74 -19.62
N ILE A 17 -0.76 0.59 -19.09
CA ILE A 17 -1.39 -0.07 -17.94
C ILE A 17 -1.03 0.63 -16.62
N LEU A 18 0.20 1.12 -16.48
CA LEU A 18 0.75 1.71 -15.24
C LEU A 18 0.41 3.20 -15.03
N GLN A 19 -0.36 3.82 -15.92
CA GLN A 19 -0.61 5.27 -15.92
C GLN A 19 -1.42 5.80 -14.72
N LYS A 20 -2.10 4.95 -13.95
CA LYS A 20 -2.85 5.38 -12.77
C LYS A 20 -2.53 4.50 -11.55
N PRO A 21 -2.12 5.09 -10.42
CA PRO A 21 -1.98 4.33 -9.18
C PRO A 21 -3.35 3.76 -8.81
N LEU A 22 -3.39 2.47 -8.50
CA LEU A 22 -4.58 1.86 -7.94
C LEU A 22 -4.64 2.22 -6.45
N ILE A 23 -5.65 3.00 -6.07
CA ILE A 23 -5.94 3.40 -4.70
C ILE A 23 -7.35 2.89 -4.39
N VAL A 24 -7.49 2.16 -3.29
CA VAL A 24 -8.77 1.56 -2.89
C VAL A 24 -9.09 1.93 -1.46
N ALA A 25 -10.36 2.20 -1.19
CA ALA A 25 -10.83 2.42 0.17
C ALA A 25 -10.78 1.11 0.97
N VAL A 26 -10.45 1.21 2.25
CA VAL A 26 -10.56 0.09 3.19
C VAL A 26 -12.04 -0.05 3.62
N PRO A 27 -12.71 -1.18 3.34
CA PRO A 27 -14.11 -1.39 3.67
C PRO A 27 -14.32 -1.86 5.12
N ASP A 28 -15.56 -1.82 5.57
CA ASP A 28 -16.07 -2.44 6.82
C ASP A 28 -15.38 -1.95 8.12
N ILE A 29 -14.95 -0.69 8.16
CA ILE A 29 -14.23 -0.06 9.28
C ILE A 29 -14.99 1.10 9.92
N LYS A 30 -16.33 1.04 10.00
CA LYS A 30 -17.15 2.08 10.67
C LYS A 30 -16.55 2.55 12.02
N PRO A 31 -16.52 3.87 12.28
CA PRO A 31 -17.06 4.98 11.46
C PRO A 31 -16.12 5.50 10.35
N TYR A 32 -14.99 4.84 10.10
CA TYR A 32 -13.92 5.32 9.20
C TYR A 32 -14.11 4.93 7.72
N ASP A 33 -15.27 4.37 7.36
CA ASP A 33 -15.57 3.97 5.98
C ASP A 33 -15.39 5.16 5.03
N GLY A 34 -14.60 4.97 3.97
CA GLY A 34 -14.31 6.01 2.97
C GLY A 34 -13.29 7.06 3.41
N HIS A 35 -12.67 6.90 4.57
CA HIS A 35 -11.62 7.81 5.08
C HIS A 35 -10.21 7.23 5.04
N LEU A 36 -10.06 5.90 5.03
CA LEU A 36 -8.75 5.24 4.91
C LEU A 36 -8.63 4.54 3.56
N TYR A 37 -7.51 4.73 2.88
CA TYR A 37 -7.21 4.12 1.61
C TYR A 37 -5.86 3.39 1.67
N VAL A 38 -5.72 2.38 0.81
CA VAL A 38 -4.45 1.69 0.56
C VAL A 38 -4.12 1.77 -0.92
N LYS A 39 -2.82 1.79 -1.24
CA LYS A 39 -2.32 1.91 -2.60
C LYS A 39 -1.60 0.64 -3.03
N LEU A 40 -1.79 0.26 -4.29
CA LEU A 40 -0.95 -0.73 -4.94
C LEU A 40 0.42 -0.12 -5.20
N PHE A 41 1.44 -0.73 -4.62
CA PHE A 41 2.83 -0.35 -4.80
C PHE A 41 3.39 -0.91 -6.09
N ASN A 42 4.17 -0.09 -6.78
CA ASN A 42 5.11 -0.61 -7.76
C ASN A 42 6.29 -1.30 -7.05
N VAL A 43 7.14 -1.98 -7.81
CA VAL A 43 8.28 -2.75 -7.28
C VAL A 43 9.20 -1.90 -6.39
N ARG A 44 9.44 -0.64 -6.75
CA ARG A 44 10.29 0.26 -5.96
C ARG A 44 9.62 0.60 -4.63
N GLU A 45 8.37 1.01 -4.66
CA GLU A 45 7.59 1.36 -3.46
C GLU A 45 7.50 0.17 -2.50
N MET A 46 7.30 -1.06 -3.01
CA MET A 46 7.27 -2.26 -2.18
C MET A 46 8.64 -2.61 -1.59
N THR A 47 9.72 -2.37 -2.35
CA THR A 47 11.09 -2.54 -1.83
C THR A 47 11.37 -1.54 -0.72
N ASP A 48 11.00 -0.28 -0.93
CA ASP A 48 11.16 0.79 0.06
C ASP A 48 10.33 0.48 1.31
N PHE A 49 9.10 -0.02 1.17
CA PHE A 49 8.26 -0.49 2.29
C PHE A 49 8.98 -1.54 3.14
N PHE A 50 9.45 -2.64 2.54
CA PHE A 50 10.14 -3.70 3.30
C PHE A 50 11.44 -3.22 3.94
N HIS A 51 12.17 -2.34 3.26
CA HIS A 51 13.37 -1.73 3.83
C HIS A 51 13.03 -0.95 5.11
N ARG A 52 12.00 -0.10 5.06
CA ARG A 52 11.52 0.68 6.22
C ARG A 52 11.04 -0.22 7.35
N CYS A 53 10.31 -1.29 7.05
CA CYS A 53 9.90 -2.27 8.07
C CYS A 53 11.10 -2.90 8.78
N SER A 54 12.15 -3.25 8.01
CA SER A 54 13.40 -3.76 8.58
C SER A 54 14.14 -2.72 9.41
N GLU A 55 14.14 -1.44 9.02
CA GLU A 55 14.69 -0.36 9.84
C GLU A 55 13.97 -0.26 11.20
N PHE A 56 12.65 -0.44 11.23
CA PHE A 56 11.89 -0.35 12.48
C PHE A 56 12.30 -1.43 13.48
N GLU A 57 12.45 -2.67 13.02
CA GLU A 57 12.89 -3.79 13.87
C GLU A 57 14.29 -3.59 14.46
N ASN A 58 15.17 -2.87 13.76
CA ASN A 58 16.56 -2.68 14.17
C ASN A 58 16.79 -1.41 15.01
N ASN A 59 15.95 -0.39 14.86
CA ASN A 59 16.21 0.94 15.40
C ASN A 59 15.27 1.37 16.54
N TYR A 60 14.15 0.65 16.76
CA TYR A 60 13.15 1.01 17.75
C TYR A 60 12.75 -0.18 18.63
N ASP A 61 12.76 0.02 19.96
CA ASP A 61 12.40 -0.97 20.99
C ASP A 61 11.27 -0.44 21.90
N ASP A 62 10.26 0.20 21.30
CA ASP A 62 9.11 0.79 22.00
C ASP A 62 7.82 -0.01 21.82
N GLY A 63 7.88 -1.15 21.15
CA GLY A 63 6.72 -2.00 20.83
C GLY A 63 5.78 -1.42 19.77
N LEU A 64 6.08 -0.26 19.17
CA LEU A 64 5.23 0.40 18.18
C LEU A 64 5.59 0.05 16.74
N ASN A 65 6.52 -0.87 16.50
CA ASN A 65 6.96 -1.26 15.15
C ASN A 65 5.79 -1.75 14.29
N GLY A 66 4.86 -2.50 14.89
CA GLY A 66 3.63 -2.90 14.23
C GLY A 66 2.80 -1.68 13.78
N VAL A 67 2.73 -0.61 14.58
CA VAL A 67 1.98 0.62 14.22
C VAL A 67 2.71 1.40 13.13
N ARG A 68 4.04 1.52 13.20
CA ARG A 68 4.88 2.15 12.15
C ARG A 68 4.68 1.49 10.79
N GLU A 69 4.61 0.16 10.76
CA GLU A 69 4.32 -0.60 9.55
C GLU A 69 2.98 -0.19 8.93
N LYS A 70 1.93 0.02 9.75
CA LYS A 70 0.59 0.37 9.27
C LYS A 70 0.52 1.83 8.84
N ALA A 71 1.28 2.72 9.47
CA ALA A 71 1.41 4.11 9.00
C ALA A 71 1.90 4.17 7.54
N LEU A 72 2.82 3.28 7.13
CA LEU A 72 3.29 3.19 5.74
C LEU A 72 2.23 2.70 4.74
N MET A 73 1.17 2.03 5.21
CA MET A 73 0.13 1.47 4.34
C MET A 73 -1.00 2.46 4.04
N ILE A 74 -1.24 3.41 4.94
CA ILE A 74 -2.41 4.29 4.91
C ILE A 74 -2.12 5.53 4.05
N VAL A 75 -2.95 5.72 3.03
CA VAL A 75 -2.93 6.88 2.16
C VAL A 75 -4.30 7.57 2.11
N ASP A 76 -4.33 8.80 1.60
CA ASP A 76 -5.56 9.48 1.24
C ASP A 76 -6.10 8.98 -0.11
N LYS A 77 -7.23 9.54 -0.55
CA LYS A 77 -7.87 9.17 -1.82
C LYS A 77 -7.03 9.55 -3.05
N GLU A 78 -6.04 10.43 -2.90
CA GLU A 78 -5.05 10.82 -3.91
C GLU A 78 -3.79 9.94 -3.89
N GLY A 79 -3.62 9.12 -2.85
CA GLY A 79 -2.48 8.22 -2.68
C GLY A 79 -1.30 8.84 -1.94
N SER A 80 -1.50 9.98 -1.27
CA SER A 80 -0.50 10.62 -0.40
C SER A 80 -0.52 9.96 0.98
N PRO A 81 0.64 9.74 1.63
CA PRO A 81 0.67 9.23 3.00
C PRO A 81 -0.14 10.12 3.95
N MET A 82 -0.97 9.51 4.80
CA MET A 82 -1.73 10.24 5.83
C MET A 82 -1.04 10.28 7.18
N PHE A 83 -0.18 9.30 7.46
CA PHE A 83 0.53 9.15 8.72
C PHE A 83 2.01 8.88 8.45
N TYR A 84 2.87 9.37 9.34
CA TYR A 84 4.32 9.28 9.22
C TYR A 84 4.92 8.39 10.32
N PRO A 85 5.65 7.33 9.98
CA PRO A 85 6.13 6.33 10.96
C PRO A 85 7.25 6.83 11.88
N ASP A 86 7.83 7.99 11.61
CA ASP A 86 8.83 8.64 12.46
C ASP A 86 8.21 9.81 13.27
N ASP A 87 6.94 10.13 13.04
CA ASP A 87 6.23 11.14 13.80
C ASP A 87 5.55 10.52 15.03
N ARG A 88 5.78 11.11 16.22
CA ARG A 88 5.30 10.53 17.46
C ARG A 88 3.79 10.69 17.63
N GLU A 89 3.22 11.82 17.22
CA GLU A 89 1.80 12.12 17.37
C GLU A 89 0.97 11.19 16.49
N ASP A 90 1.41 10.96 15.25
CA ASP A 90 0.78 10.00 14.34
C ASP A 90 0.79 8.57 14.90
N LEU A 91 1.91 8.14 15.48
CA LEU A 91 2.00 6.79 16.06
C LEU A 91 1.13 6.61 17.29
N GLU A 92 1.06 7.61 18.16
CA GLU A 92 0.20 7.57 19.35
C GLU A 92 -1.26 7.54 18.94
N PHE A 93 -1.67 8.38 17.98
CA PHE A 93 -3.02 8.36 17.43
C PHE A 93 -3.37 6.98 16.82
N LEU A 94 -2.49 6.44 15.97
CA LEU A 94 -2.73 5.13 15.35
C LEU A 94 -2.77 4.00 16.40
N ALA A 95 -1.96 4.08 17.45
CA ALA A 95 -1.97 3.09 18.54
C ALA A 95 -3.26 3.12 19.36
N GLU A 96 -3.97 4.24 19.41
CA GLU A 96 -5.27 4.38 20.07
C GLU A 96 -6.45 3.89 19.22
N LEU A 97 -6.26 3.69 17.91
CA LEU A 97 -7.32 3.18 17.04
C LEU A 97 -7.72 1.75 17.43
N PRO A 98 -9.00 1.37 17.25
CA PRO A 98 -9.41 -0.01 17.46
C PRO A 98 -8.60 -0.97 16.59
N SER A 99 -8.07 -2.04 17.20
CA SER A 99 -7.20 -3.02 16.51
C SER A 99 -7.78 -3.56 15.20
N LYS A 100 -9.11 -3.74 15.14
CA LYS A 100 -9.84 -4.16 13.93
C LYS A 100 -9.64 -3.22 12.73
N VAL A 101 -9.41 -1.93 12.96
CA VAL A 101 -9.20 -0.93 11.91
C VAL A 101 -7.82 -1.14 11.28
N LEU A 102 -6.77 -1.24 12.10
CA LEU A 102 -5.42 -1.50 11.62
C LEU A 102 -5.29 -2.90 10.97
N ALA A 103 -6.00 -3.90 11.50
CA ALA A 103 -6.07 -5.22 10.88
C ALA A 103 -6.71 -5.15 9.48
N ALA A 104 -7.83 -4.45 9.33
CA ALA A 104 -8.48 -4.29 8.03
C ALA A 104 -7.61 -3.54 7.01
N VAL A 105 -6.86 -2.52 7.44
CA VAL A 105 -5.84 -1.84 6.61
C VAL A 105 -4.80 -2.84 6.13
N GLN A 106 -4.22 -3.63 7.04
CA GLN A 106 -3.20 -4.62 6.71
C GLN A 106 -3.72 -5.67 5.73
N ASP A 107 -4.87 -6.25 6.01
CA ASP A 107 -5.49 -7.27 5.18
C ASP A 107 -5.76 -6.74 3.76
N HIS A 108 -6.29 -5.52 3.63
CA HIS A 108 -6.55 -4.91 2.34
C HIS A 108 -5.27 -4.52 1.60
N PHE A 109 -4.27 -4.02 2.31
CA PHE A 109 -2.97 -3.72 1.74
C PHE A 109 -2.34 -4.97 1.09
N PHE A 110 -2.31 -6.10 1.80
CA PHE A 110 -1.77 -7.35 1.26
C PHE A 110 -2.68 -7.98 0.20
N LEU A 111 -4.00 -7.82 0.30
CA LEU A 111 -4.94 -8.27 -0.73
C LEU A 111 -4.62 -7.62 -2.08
N ILE A 112 -4.36 -6.32 -2.11
CA ILE A 112 -4.08 -5.62 -3.38
C ILE A 112 -2.62 -5.75 -3.82
N ASN A 113 -1.67 -5.78 -2.88
CA ASN A 113 -0.24 -5.90 -3.20
C ASN A 113 0.23 -7.34 -3.39
N GLY A 114 -0.59 -8.33 -3.06
CA GLY A 114 -0.37 -9.75 -3.32
C GLY A 114 -0.90 -10.22 -4.68
N ASP A 115 -0.71 -11.51 -4.95
CA ASP A 115 -1.09 -12.15 -6.22
C ASP A 115 -2.58 -11.97 -6.59
N GLU A 116 -3.46 -11.84 -5.61
CA GLU A 116 -4.90 -11.65 -5.84
C GLU A 116 -5.26 -10.24 -6.34
N GLY A 117 -4.55 -9.22 -5.87
CA GLY A 117 -4.74 -7.84 -6.33
C GLY A 117 -4.33 -7.65 -7.79
N LEU A 118 -3.24 -8.29 -8.19
CA LEU A 118 -2.81 -8.38 -9.59
C LEU A 118 -3.88 -9.02 -10.49
N LYS A 119 -4.54 -10.09 -10.03
CA LYS A 119 -5.63 -10.75 -10.77
C LYS A 119 -6.88 -9.88 -10.92
N LYS A 120 -7.27 -9.13 -9.87
CA LYS A 120 -8.43 -8.22 -9.93
C LYS A 120 -8.21 -7.06 -10.92
N LEU A 121 -6.99 -6.52 -10.99
CA LEU A 121 -6.61 -5.51 -11.98
C LEU A 121 -6.71 -5.99 -13.42
N ILE A 122 -6.33 -7.24 -13.67
CA ILE A 122 -6.42 -7.87 -15.00
C ILE A 122 -7.89 -8.10 -15.38
N ASN A 123 -8.72 -8.55 -14.43
CA ASN A 123 -10.13 -8.87 -14.69
C ASN A 123 -11.00 -7.63 -14.90
N ALA A 124 -10.75 -6.52 -14.19
CA ALA A 124 -11.53 -5.28 -14.33
C ALA A 124 -11.43 -4.62 -15.73
N LYS A 125 -10.50 -5.07 -16.59
CA LYS A 125 -10.35 -4.58 -17.98
C LYS A 125 -10.86 -5.55 -19.04
N ASN A 126 -11.18 -6.79 -18.68
CA ASN A 126 -11.68 -7.83 -19.60
C ASN A 126 -13.19 -8.03 -19.52
N SER A 127 -13.91 -7.18 -18.78
CA SER A 127 -15.37 -7.12 -18.67
C SER A 127 -15.86 -5.75 -19.12
#